data_AF-A0A925MCE0-F1
#
_entry.id   AF-A0A925MCE0-F1
#
_cell.length_a   1.000
_cell.length_b   1.000
_cell.length_c   1.000
_cell.angle_alpha   90.00
_cell.angle_beta   90.00
_cell.angle_gamma   90.00
#
_symmetry.space_group_name_H-M   'P 1'
#
loop_
_entity.id
_entity.type
_entity.pdbx_description
1 polymer ?
#
loop_
_entity_poly.entity_id
_entity_poly.type
_entity_poly.pdbx_seq_one_letter_code
_entity_poly.pdbx_strand_id
1 'polypeptide(L)'
;MQLTHQLLERGWIWHDDALHAPHHTLWVAAMSDEPNLESLRQRTVLAAEEAGDHASYSAGHAALHDDLVSLIDALDDVIEQAREAAPGYTIDDSAQYLLN
;
A
#
# COMPACT_ATOMS: atom_id res chain seq x y z
N MET A 1 -10.49 -4.59 -6.59
CA MET A 1 -11.20 -3.35 -6.97
C MET A 1 -11.36 -2.33 -5.84
N GLN A 2 -11.37 -2.72 -4.56
CA GLN A 2 -11.43 -1.75 -3.45
C GLN A 2 -10.21 -0.82 -3.35
N LEU A 3 -8.99 -1.35 -3.52
CA LEU A 3 -7.77 -0.52 -3.52
C LEU A 3 -7.77 0.56 -4.60
N THR A 4 -8.17 0.20 -5.82
CA THR A 4 -8.32 1.15 -6.94
C THR A 4 -9.24 2.32 -6.57
N HIS A 5 -10.36 2.04 -5.90
CA HIS A 5 -11.29 3.08 -5.46
C HIS A 5 -10.66 4.00 -4.40
N GLN A 6 -10.01 3.42 -3.39
CA GLN A 6 -9.34 4.17 -2.32
C GLN A 6 -8.22 5.09 -2.85
N LEU A 7 -7.49 4.64 -3.88
CA LEU A 7 -6.45 5.45 -4.53
C LEU A 7 -7.05 6.60 -5.33
N LEU A 8 -8.14 6.37 -6.07
CA LEU A 8 -8.85 7.43 -6.81
C LEU A 8 -9.38 8.53 -5.88
N GLU A 9 -9.94 8.16 -4.71
CA GLU A 9 -10.42 9.13 -3.71
C GLU A 9 -9.29 10.01 -3.15
N ARG A 10 -8.05 9.51 -3.17
CA ARG A 10 -6.84 10.22 -2.74
C ARG A 10 -6.15 11.00 -3.86
N GLY A 11 -6.79 11.11 -5.03
CA GLY A 11 -6.30 11.93 -6.14
C GLY A 11 -5.35 11.22 -7.09
N TRP A 12 -5.20 9.90 -6.98
CA TRP A 12 -4.53 9.11 -8.02
C TRP A 12 -5.35 9.16 -9.31
N ILE A 13 -4.68 9.04 -10.46
CA ILE A 13 -5.33 9.15 -11.78
C ILE A 13 -5.03 7.94 -12.65
N TRP A 14 -6.01 7.54 -13.46
CA TRP A 14 -5.81 6.52 -14.49
C TRP A 14 -5.05 7.10 -15.68
N HIS A 15 -3.99 6.40 -16.09
CA HIS A 15 -3.25 6.68 -17.31
C HIS A 15 -2.55 5.40 -17.80
N ASP A 16 -2.61 5.11 -19.11
CA ASP A 16 -1.97 3.94 -19.74
C ASP A 16 -2.11 2.61 -18.97
N ASP A 17 -3.34 2.25 -18.58
CA ASP A 17 -3.67 1.02 -17.84
C ASP A 17 -3.02 0.89 -16.44
N ALA A 18 -2.56 2.02 -15.88
CA ALA A 18 -2.07 2.11 -14.51
C ALA A 18 -2.72 3.27 -13.74
N LEU A 19 -2.73 3.17 -12.41
CA LEU A 19 -3.01 4.29 -11.51
C LEU A 19 -1.70 5.00 -11.18
N HIS A 20 -1.62 6.28 -11.48
CA HIS A 20 -0.47 7.14 -11.17
C HIS A 20 -0.73 7.96 -9.93
N ALA A 21 0.30 8.08 -9.10
CA ALA A 21 0.26 8.90 -7.91
C ALA A 21 0.21 10.41 -8.26
N PRO A 22 -0.30 11.27 -7.36
CA PRO A 22 -0.47 12.70 -7.62
C PRO A 22 0.79 13.43 -8.08
N HIS A 23 1.97 13.06 -7.55
CA HIS A 23 3.24 13.67 -7.95
C HIS A 23 3.95 12.91 -9.09
N HIS A 24 3.29 11.91 -9.69
CA HIS A 24 3.82 11.07 -10.76
C HIS A 24 5.13 10.34 -10.41
N THR A 25 5.37 10.11 -9.11
CA THR A 25 6.58 9.40 -8.66
C THR A 25 6.41 7.89 -8.68
N LEU A 26 5.17 7.42 -8.65
CA LEU A 26 4.78 6.02 -8.60
C LEU A 26 3.62 5.72 -9.53
N TRP A 27 3.53 4.45 -9.94
CA TRP A 27 2.36 3.92 -10.63
C TRP A 27 2.09 2.48 -10.17
N VAL A 28 0.82 2.12 -10.10
CA VAL A 28 0.34 0.77 -9.77
C VAL A 28 -0.40 0.25 -10.98
N ALA A 29 0.13 -0.79 -11.62
CA ALA A 29 -0.56 -1.47 -12.71
C ALA A 29 -1.82 -2.17 -12.18
N ALA A 30 -2.88 -2.17 -12.99
CA ALA A 30 -4.19 -2.70 -12.63
C ALA A 30 -4.25 -4.20 -12.28
N MET A 31 -3.13 -4.92 -12.43
CA MET A 31 -3.09 -6.39 -12.48
C MET A 31 -1.81 -6.88 -11.79
N SER A 32 -1.79 -6.89 -10.46
CA SER A 32 -0.91 -7.79 -9.74
C SER A 32 -1.80 -8.73 -8.93
N ASP A 33 -1.77 -10.00 -9.30
CA ASP A 33 -2.42 -11.12 -8.59
C ASP A 33 -1.81 -11.39 -7.21
N GLU A 34 -1.00 -10.47 -6.64
CA GLU A 34 -0.37 -10.68 -5.34
C GLU A 34 -1.42 -10.65 -4.21
N PRO A 35 -1.71 -11.78 -3.53
CA PRO A 35 -2.82 -11.88 -2.58
C PRO A 35 -2.44 -11.46 -1.16
N ASN A 36 -1.36 -10.69 -0.96
CA ASN A 36 -0.93 -10.25 0.37
C ASN A 36 -0.74 -8.74 0.47
N LEU A 37 -1.86 -8.04 0.68
CA LEU A 37 -1.91 -6.59 0.91
C LEU A 37 -1.09 -6.16 2.14
N GLU A 38 -1.01 -7.02 3.16
CA GLU A 38 -0.23 -6.73 4.38
C GLU A 38 1.28 -6.73 4.09
N SER A 39 1.78 -7.69 3.31
CA SER A 39 3.18 -7.70 2.87
C SER A 39 3.50 -6.53 1.94
N LEU A 40 2.57 -6.15 1.05
CA LEU A 40 2.73 -4.96 0.22
C LEU A 40 2.82 -3.70 1.09
N ARG A 41 1.89 -3.54 2.05
CA ARG A 41 1.88 -2.45 3.03
C ARG A 41 3.20 -2.34 3.78
N GLN A 42 3.72 -3.44 4.33
CA GLN A 42 5.00 -3.44 5.06
C GLN A 42 6.18 -2.99 4.18
N ARG A 43 6.24 -3.45 2.92
CA ARG A 43 7.28 -3.03 1.98
C ARG A 43 7.16 -1.54 1.63
N THR A 44 5.94 -1.04 1.46
CA THR A 44 5.69 0.38 1.18
C THR A 44 6.07 1.26 2.38
N VAL A 45 5.81 0.82 3.62
CA VAL A 45 6.27 1.53 4.84
C VAL A 45 7.78 1.70 4.85
N LEU A 46 8.54 0.64 4.59
CA LEU A 46 10.00 0.72 4.57
C LEU A 46 10.50 1.68 3.48
N ALA A 47 9.89 1.63 2.29
CA ALA A 47 10.22 2.56 1.21
C ALA A 47 9.88 4.03 1.57
N ALA A 48 8.77 4.25 2.30
CA ALA A 48 8.39 5.57 2.76
C ALA A 48 9.41 6.11 3.76
N GLU A 49 9.80 5.31 4.76
CA GLU A 49 10.83 5.69 5.74
C GLU A 49 12.13 6.11 5.05
N GLU A 50 12.63 5.31 4.09
CA GLU A 50 13.84 5.63 3.33
C GLU A 50 13.70 6.92 2.51
N ALA A 51 12.56 7.14 1.86
CA ALA A 51 12.29 8.37 1.12
C ALA A 51 12.22 9.59 2.08
N GLY A 52 11.63 9.41 3.26
CA GLY A 52 11.51 10.44 4.29
C GLY A 52 12.85 10.91 4.84
N ASP A 53 13.79 9.98 5.06
CA ASP A 53 15.16 10.30 5.51
C ASP A 53 15.89 11.25 4.54
N HIS A 54 15.55 11.18 3.25
CA HIS A 54 16.14 12.00 2.20
C HIS A 54 15.28 13.21 1.79
N ALA A 55 14.04 13.31 2.28
CA ALA A 55 13.07 14.33 1.87
C ALA A 55 13.53 15.76 2.17
N SER A 56 14.28 15.96 3.25
CA SER A 56 14.80 17.28 3.65
C SER A 56 15.83 17.88 2.68
N TYR A 57 16.44 17.06 1.81
CA TYR A 57 17.48 17.48 0.87
C TYR A 57 17.06 17.34 -0.60
N SER A 58 15.87 16.78 -0.87
CA SER A 58 15.41 16.49 -2.23
C SER A 58 13.89 16.60 -2.34
N ALA A 59 13.43 17.58 -3.13
CA ALA A 59 12.01 17.73 -3.45
C ALA A 59 11.43 16.47 -4.13
N GLY A 60 12.24 15.71 -4.86
CA GLY A 60 11.83 14.43 -5.45
C GLY A 60 11.59 13.35 -4.38
N HIS A 61 12.41 13.29 -3.34
CA HIS A 61 12.20 12.34 -2.23
C HIS A 61 11.02 12.76 -1.34
N ALA A 62 10.80 14.05 -1.15
CA ALA A 62 9.61 14.55 -0.46
C ALA A 62 8.32 14.16 -1.22
N ALA A 63 8.26 14.39 -2.53
CA ALA A 63 7.12 13.99 -3.36
C ALA A 63 6.91 12.47 -3.38
N LEU A 64 7.99 11.69 -3.44
CA LEU A 64 7.92 10.22 -3.38
C LEU A 64 7.42 9.73 -2.02
N HIS A 65 7.90 10.33 -0.93
CA HIS A 65 7.43 10.03 0.43
C HIS A 65 5.92 10.27 0.54
N ASP A 66 5.43 11.42 0.06
CA ASP A 66 4.01 11.76 0.12
C ASP A 66 3.15 10.79 -0.70
N ASP A 67 3.60 10.41 -1.90
CA ASP A 67 2.91 9.42 -2.73
C ASP A 67 2.92 8.00 -2.09
N LEU A 68 4.01 7.61 -1.41
CA LEU A 68 4.09 6.34 -0.67
C LEU A 68 3.17 6.32 0.55
N VAL A 69 3.10 7.42 1.30
CA VAL A 69 2.16 7.58 2.42
C VAL A 69 0.72 7.45 1.92
N SER A 70 0.37 8.13 0.82
CA SER A 70 -0.95 8.00 0.21
C SER A 70 -1.30 6.55 -0.18
N LEU A 71 -0.32 5.77 -0.63
CA LEU A 71 -0.50 4.35 -0.95
C LEU A 71 -0.70 3.50 0.32
N ILE A 72 0.06 3.78 1.39
CA ILE A 72 -0.07 3.09 2.68
C ILE A 72 -1.48 3.32 3.25
N ASP A 73 -1.96 4.55 3.27
CA ASP A 73 -3.29 4.88 3.78
C ASP A 73 -4.39 4.14 2.99
N ALA A 74 -4.26 4.06 1.66
CA ALA A 74 -5.21 3.31 0.83
C ALA A 74 -5.16 1.80 1.10
N LEU A 75 -3.99 1.25 1.43
CA LEU A 75 -3.84 -0.16 1.79
C LEU A 75 -4.44 -0.45 3.17
N ASP A 76 -4.21 0.42 4.14
CA ASP A 76 -4.74 0.29 5.50
C ASP A 76 -6.27 0.27 5.51
N ASP A 77 -6.91 1.17 4.76
CA ASP A 77 -8.37 1.18 4.61
C ASP A 77 -8.92 -0.13 4.02
N VAL A 78 -8.27 -0.67 2.99
CA VAL A 78 -8.71 -1.93 2.36
C VAL A 78 -8.50 -3.12 3.30
N ILE A 79 -7.38 -3.14 4.04
CA ILE A 79 -7.10 -4.19 5.01
C ILE A 79 -8.10 -4.13 6.16
N GLU A 80 -8.43 -2.94 6.67
CA GLU A 80 -9.43 -2.74 7.72
C GLU A 80 -10.81 -3.20 7.25
N GLN A 81 -11.25 -2.75 6.07
CA GLN A 81 -12.53 -3.19 5.47
C GLN A 81 -12.59 -4.71 5.27
N ALA A 82 -11.49 -5.33 4.87
CA ALA A 82 -11.41 -6.79 4.71
C ALA A 82 -11.53 -7.52 6.07
N ARG A 83 -10.95 -6.95 7.14
CA ARG A 83 -11.07 -7.49 8.51
C ARG A 83 -12.49 -7.32 9.06
N GLU A 84 -13.15 -6.19 8.80
CA GLU A 84 -14.54 -5.93 9.20
C GLU A 84 -15.55 -6.83 8.46
N ALA A 85 -15.30 -7.10 7.18
CA ALA A 85 -16.14 -7.99 6.37
C ALA A 85 -16.01 -9.48 6.75
N ALA A 86 -14.97 -9.85 7.50
CA ALA A 86 -14.73 -11.19 8.02
C ALA A 86 -14.57 -11.19 9.56
N PRO A 87 -15.65 -10.93 10.32
CA PRO A 87 -15.61 -10.92 11.78
C PRO A 87 -15.42 -12.35 12.31
N GLY A 88 -14.18 -12.80 12.40
CA GLY A 88 -13.84 -14.17 12.81
C GLY A 88 -12.49 -14.72 12.34
N TYR A 89 -11.67 -13.96 11.61
CA TYR A 89 -10.29 -14.38 11.34
C TYR A 89 -9.41 -14.13 12.58
N THR A 90 -9.64 -14.91 13.62
CA THR A 90 -8.64 -15.16 14.65
C THR A 90 -7.49 -15.85 13.94
N ILE A 91 -6.31 -15.23 13.92
CA ILE A 91 -5.07 -15.94 13.60
C ILE A 91 -4.95 -17.03 14.65
N ASP A 92 -5.28 -18.27 14.27
CA ASP A 92 -4.95 -19.41 15.10
C ASP A 92 -3.42 -19.47 15.13
N ASP A 93 -2.88 -19.23 16.32
CA ASP A 93 -1.47 -19.27 16.70
C ASP A 93 -0.96 -20.73 16.69
N SER A 94 -1.31 -21.52 15.67
CA SER A 94 -0.79 -22.88 15.46
C SER A 94 0.52 -22.86 14.68
N ALA A 95 1.41 -21.92 15.03
CA ALA A 95 2.84 -22.03 14.78
C ALA A 95 3.54 -22.98 15.78
N GLN A 96 2.83 -24.00 16.30
CA GLN A 96 3.39 -25.01 17.22
C GLN A 96 3.60 -26.40 16.61
N TYR A 97 3.33 -26.62 15.33
CA TYR A 97 3.44 -27.98 14.76
C TYR A 97 4.21 -28.08 13.44
N LEU A 98 5.42 -27.52 13.33
CA LEU A 98 6.39 -27.96 12.32
C LEU A 98 7.84 -27.86 12.82
N LEU A 99 8.13 -28.53 13.94
CA LEU A 99 9.46 -29.05 14.23
C LEU A 99 9.34 -30.57 14.43
N ASN A 100 9.65 -31.31 13.36
CA ASN A 100 10.17 -32.68 13.41
C ASN A 100 11.30 -32.77 12.38
#